data_AF-A0A1H0IP29-F1
#
_entry.id   AF-A0A1H0IP29-F1
#
_cell.length_a   1.000
_cell.length_b   1.000
_cell.length_c   1.000
_cell.angle_alpha   90.00
_cell.angle_beta   90.00
_cell.angle_gamma   90.00
#
_symmetry.space_group_name_H-M   'P 1'
#
loop_
_entity.id
_entity.type
_entity.pdbx_description
1 polymer ?
#
loop_
_entity_poly.entity_id
_entity_poly.type
_entity_poly.pdbx_seq_one_letter_code
_entity_poly.pdbx_strand_id
1 'polypeptide(L)'
;MPRIIEDDSQLEDFIKQNFGHNHHQQSALRMAPLRKGGVVDLRGNVHGVKNLIVADASLIPYTVDGNTSAATYLIGYTIAKQLQRENKKIAVKRPKWFEMEEE
;
A
#
# COMPACT_ATOMS: atom_id res chain seq x y z
N MET A 1 -22.78 26.50 26.55
CA MET A 1 -21.87 26.12 25.46
C MET A 1 -20.56 26.86 25.67
N PRO A 2 -19.37 26.26 25.48
CA PRO A 2 -18.13 27.03 25.52
C PRO A 2 -18.19 28.10 24.44
N ARG A 3 -17.91 29.36 24.80
CA ARG A 3 -17.91 30.52 23.88
C ARG A 3 -16.99 30.33 22.66
N ILE A 4 -16.02 29.41 22.75
CA ILE A 4 -15.08 29.05 21.68
C ILE A 4 -15.82 28.58 20.41
N ILE A 5 -16.94 27.86 20.53
CA ILE A 5 -17.68 27.36 19.35
C ILE A 5 -18.38 28.50 18.59
N GLU A 6 -18.61 29.63 19.24
CA GLU A 6 -19.34 30.78 18.70
C GLU A 6 -18.40 31.86 18.13
N ASP A 7 -17.08 31.65 18.18
CA ASP A 7 -16.04 32.57 17.69
C ASP A 7 -15.01 31.81 16.84
N ASP A 8 -15.06 32.04 15.52
CA ASP A 8 -14.20 31.37 14.55
C ASP A 8 -12.71 31.55 14.83
N SER A 9 -12.28 32.72 15.34
CA SER A 9 -10.86 32.98 15.64
C SER A 9 -10.39 32.13 16.82
N GLN A 10 -11.20 32.07 17.89
CA GLN A 10 -10.86 31.23 19.05
C GLN A 10 -10.92 29.74 18.72
N LEU A 11 -11.86 29.34 17.86
CA LEU A 11 -11.96 27.96 17.38
C LEU A 11 -10.74 27.57 16.52
N GLU A 12 -10.30 28.43 15.61
CA GLU A 12 -9.11 28.20 14.78
C GLU A 12 -7.85 28.04 15.64
N ASP A 13 -7.65 28.91 16.62
CA ASP A 13 -6.51 28.82 17.54
C ASP A 13 -6.54 27.54 18.37
N PHE A 14 -7.73 27.15 18.85
CA PHE A 14 -7.91 25.88 19.54
C PHE A 14 -7.54 24.69 18.65
N ILE A 15 -7.99 24.67 17.39
CA ILE A 15 -7.66 23.61 16.43
C ILE A 15 -6.14 23.55 16.23
N LYS A 16 -5.47 24.67 15.96
CA LYS A 16 -4.01 24.71 15.75
C LYS A 16 -3.22 24.19 16.95
N GLN A 17 -3.65 24.50 18.17
CA GLN A 17 -2.97 24.09 19.41
C GLN A 17 -3.20 22.62 19.77
N ASN A 18 -4.30 22.02 19.31
CA ASN A 18 -4.72 20.68 19.71
C ASN A 18 -4.71 19.66 18.56
N PHE A 19 -4.37 20.08 17.34
CA PHE A 19 -4.30 19.19 16.18
C PHE A 19 -3.19 18.16 16.35
N GLY A 20 -3.53 16.89 16.13
CA GLY A 20 -2.61 15.76 16.20
C GLY A 20 -2.80 14.79 15.03
N HIS A 21 -1.84 13.89 14.83
CA HIS A 21 -1.94 12.88 13.78
C HIS A 21 -2.92 11.76 14.16
N ASN A 22 -3.69 11.28 13.19
CA ASN A 22 -4.57 10.11 13.38
C ASN A 22 -3.86 8.77 13.15
N HIS A 23 -2.54 8.75 12.99
CA HIS A 23 -1.75 7.55 12.67
C HIS A 23 -2.16 6.82 11.37
N HIS A 24 -2.68 7.58 10.39
CA HIS A 24 -3.13 7.06 9.09
C HIS A 24 -2.21 7.43 7.93
N GLN A 25 -0.89 7.41 8.15
CA GLN A 25 0.10 7.70 7.12
C GLN A 25 -0.02 6.70 5.96
N GLN A 26 -0.11 7.22 4.74
CA GLN A 26 -0.34 6.43 3.52
C GLN A 26 0.12 7.20 2.28
N SER A 27 0.09 6.54 1.12
CA SER A 27 0.30 7.16 -0.21
C SER A 27 1.69 7.71 -0.56
N ALA A 28 2.70 7.55 0.31
CA ALA A 28 4.07 8.03 0.05
C ALA A 28 4.77 7.36 -1.14
N LEU A 29 4.40 6.12 -1.49
CA LEU A 29 4.93 5.34 -2.60
C LEU A 29 3.83 5.00 -3.62
N ARG A 30 3.04 6.01 -3.98
CA ARG A 30 1.80 5.93 -4.75
C ARG A 30 1.84 4.92 -5.92
N MET A 31 0.85 4.00 -5.93
CA MET A 31 0.56 3.13 -7.07
C MET A 31 -0.06 3.91 -8.22
N ALA A 32 0.73 4.22 -9.25
CA ALA A 32 0.28 4.94 -10.44
C ALA A 32 1.28 4.75 -11.59
N PRO A 33 0.89 5.09 -12.84
CA PRO A 33 1.86 5.17 -13.92
C PRO A 33 3.00 6.15 -13.59
N LEU A 34 4.24 5.79 -13.93
CA LEU A 34 5.41 6.65 -13.72
C LEU A 34 5.22 8.06 -14.30
N ARG A 35 4.62 8.17 -15.50
CA ARG A 35 4.28 9.46 -16.14
C ARG A 35 3.30 10.34 -15.36
N LYS A 36 2.64 9.80 -14.33
CA LYS A 36 1.73 10.49 -13.42
C LYS A 36 2.32 10.65 -12.02
N GLY A 37 3.64 10.48 -11.87
CA GLY A 37 4.34 10.57 -10.58
C GLY A 37 4.15 9.35 -9.68
N GLY A 38 3.79 8.19 -10.23
CA GLY A 38 3.71 6.94 -9.47
C GLY A 38 5.08 6.37 -9.13
N VAL A 39 5.16 5.67 -7.99
CA VAL A 39 6.37 4.98 -7.52
C VAL A 39 6.30 3.48 -7.81
N VAL A 40 5.11 2.89 -7.74
CA VAL A 40 4.90 1.46 -8.03
C VAL A 40 3.85 1.20 -9.11
N ASP A 41 3.96 0.05 -9.77
CA ASP A 41 2.97 -0.45 -10.73
C ASP A 41 1.75 -1.10 -10.04
N LEU A 42 0.80 -1.62 -10.83
CA LEU A 42 -0.43 -2.28 -10.34
C LEU A 42 -0.19 -3.58 -9.53
N ARG A 43 1.05 -4.04 -9.46
CA ARG A 43 1.48 -5.27 -8.79
C ARG A 43 2.42 -4.95 -7.62
N GLY A 44 2.60 -3.66 -7.30
CA GLY A 44 3.47 -3.18 -6.23
C GLY A 44 4.94 -3.13 -6.60
N ASN A 45 5.34 -3.42 -7.85
CA ASN A 45 6.74 -3.36 -8.25
C ASN A 45 7.20 -1.90 -8.33
N VAL A 46 8.38 -1.62 -7.78
CA VAL A 46 8.99 -0.28 -7.86
C VAL A 46 9.45 0.00 -9.29
N HIS A 47 9.02 1.13 -9.86
CA HIS A 47 9.43 1.52 -11.21
C HIS A 47 10.96 1.67 -11.30
N GLY A 48 11.56 1.08 -12.33
CA GLY A 48 13.01 1.17 -12.57
C GLY A 48 13.88 0.27 -11.68
N VAL A 49 13.30 -0.48 -10.75
CA VAL A 49 14.03 -1.40 -9.86
C VAL A 49 13.56 -2.84 -10.09
N LYS A 50 14.50 -3.78 -10.16
CA LYS A 50 14.18 -5.20 -10.32
C LYS A 50 13.98 -5.85 -8.95
N ASN A 51 13.02 -6.77 -8.87
CA ASN A 51 12.80 -7.63 -7.69
C ASN A 51 12.55 -6.88 -6.37
N LEU A 52 11.94 -5.70 -6.43
CA LEU A 52 11.55 -4.91 -5.26
C LEU A 52 10.05 -4.59 -5.32
N ILE A 53 9.33 -4.94 -4.26
CA ILE A 53 7.88 -4.76 -4.13
C ILE A 53 7.57 -4.00 -2.85
N VAL A 54 6.63 -3.06 -2.94
CA VAL A 54 6.02 -2.38 -1.80
C VAL A 54 4.67 -3.05 -1.54
N ALA A 55 4.35 -3.35 -0.28
CA ALA A 55 3.12 -4.08 0.09
C ALA A 55 2.44 -3.58 1.37
N ASP A 56 2.45 -2.26 1.60
CA ASP A 56 1.86 -1.61 2.77
C ASP A 56 0.98 -0.40 2.38
N ALA A 57 0.54 0.41 3.35
CA ALA A 57 -0.31 1.58 3.10
C ALA A 57 0.36 2.67 2.24
N SER A 58 1.69 2.66 2.07
CA SER A 58 2.39 3.69 1.31
C SER A 58 2.05 3.65 -0.17
N LEU A 59 1.65 2.49 -0.73
CA LEU A 59 1.29 2.39 -2.15
C LEU A 59 -0.12 2.87 -2.49
N ILE A 60 -0.93 3.23 -1.49
CA ILE A 60 -2.31 3.64 -1.69
C ILE A 60 -2.37 4.83 -2.69
N PRO A 61 -3.21 4.75 -3.75
CA PRO A 61 -3.25 5.77 -4.79
C PRO A 61 -4.00 7.06 -4.42
N TYR A 62 -4.90 6.96 -3.44
CA TYR A 62 -5.72 8.04 -2.89
C TYR A 62 -6.12 7.68 -1.45
N THR A 63 -6.21 8.68 -0.57
CA THR A 63 -6.52 8.50 0.85
C THR A 63 -7.76 7.63 1.04
N VAL A 64 -7.63 6.53 1.79
CA VAL A 64 -8.78 5.72 2.18
C VAL A 64 -9.56 6.39 3.32
N ASP A 65 -10.88 6.26 3.29
CA ASP A 65 -11.74 6.69 4.39
C ASP A 65 -11.61 5.73 5.58
N GLY A 66 -11.57 6.29 6.79
CA GLY A 66 -11.47 5.53 8.04
C GLY A 66 -10.06 5.02 8.37
N ASN A 67 -9.99 3.94 9.16
CA ASN A 67 -8.73 3.37 9.62
C ASN A 67 -7.98 2.62 8.50
N THR A 68 -6.69 2.89 8.37
CA THR A 68 -5.83 2.30 7.33
C THR A 68 -5.54 0.81 7.53
N SER A 69 -5.80 0.24 8.71
CA SER A 69 -5.48 -1.17 9.03
C SER A 69 -6.15 -2.16 8.06
N ALA A 70 -7.44 -1.98 7.78
CA ALA A 70 -8.18 -2.90 6.91
C ALA A 70 -7.67 -2.86 5.47
N ALA A 71 -7.45 -1.65 4.93
CA ALA A 71 -6.87 -1.46 3.60
C ALA A 71 -5.46 -2.07 3.52
N THR A 72 -4.64 -1.87 4.55
CA THR A 72 -3.27 -2.41 4.61
C THR A 72 -3.26 -3.94 4.61
N TYR A 73 -4.14 -4.59 5.38
CA TYR A 73 -4.27 -6.04 5.35
C TYR A 73 -4.69 -6.57 3.98
N LEU A 74 -5.62 -5.89 3.31
CA LEU A 74 -6.04 -6.27 1.96
C LEU A 74 -4.91 -6.13 0.94
N ILE A 75 -4.11 -5.07 1.03
CA ILE A 75 -2.93 -4.86 0.18
C ILE A 75 -1.94 -6.02 0.36
N GLY A 76 -1.55 -6.30 1.60
CA GLY A 76 -0.62 -7.41 1.92
C GLY A 76 -1.14 -8.76 1.43
N TYR A 77 -2.41 -9.08 1.69
CA TYR A 77 -3.04 -10.31 1.17
C TYR A 77 -3.03 -10.39 -0.36
N THR A 78 -3.36 -9.28 -1.03
CA THR A 78 -3.43 -9.21 -2.50
C THR A 78 -2.07 -9.46 -3.12
N ILE A 79 -1.02 -8.81 -2.62
CA ILE A 79 0.35 -8.97 -3.13
C ILE A 79 0.87 -10.37 -2.84
N ALA A 80 0.64 -10.91 -1.64
CA ALA A 80 1.00 -12.30 -1.32
C ALA A 80 0.35 -13.30 -2.29
N LYS A 81 -0.94 -13.09 -2.63
CA LYS A 81 -1.66 -13.91 -3.61
C LYS A 81 -1.10 -13.77 -5.02
N GLN A 82 -0.66 -12.58 -5.42
CA GLN A 82 0.01 -12.35 -6.71
C GLN A 82 1.34 -13.13 -6.79
N LEU A 83 2.17 -13.04 -5.75
CA LEU A 83 3.45 -13.74 -5.65
C LEU A 83 3.28 -15.26 -5.68
N GLN A 84 2.31 -15.81 -4.94
CA GLN A 84 2.03 -17.25 -4.98
C GLN A 84 1.61 -17.73 -6.38
N ARG A 85 0.83 -16.94 -7.12
CA ARG A 85 0.42 -17.26 -8.50
C ARG A 85 1.60 -17.27 -9.46
N GLU A 86 2.56 -16.37 -9.29
CA GLU A 86 3.81 -16.37 -10.07
C GLU A 86 4.66 -17.60 -9.77
N ASN A 87 4.84 -17.93 -8.49
CA ASN A 87 5.62 -19.11 -8.09
C ASN A 87 5.00 -20.40 -8.63
N LYS A 88 3.67 -20.53 -8.66
CA LYS A 88 3.00 -21.68 -9.31
C LYS A 88 3.29 -21.77 -10.80
N LYS A 89 3.37 -20.64 -11.53
CA LYS A 89 3.75 -20.65 -12.95
C LYS A 89 5.19 -21.10 -13.18
N ILE A 90 6.09 -20.79 -12.24
CA ILE A 90 7.49 -21.25 -12.28
C ILE A 90 7.57 -22.73 -11.93
N ALA A 91 6.83 -23.20 -10.92
CA ALA A 91 6.81 -24.60 -10.49
C ALA A 91 6.24 -25.56 -11.56
N VAL A 92 5.41 -25.08 -12.48
CA VAL A 92 4.89 -25.87 -13.62
C VAL A 92 5.95 -26.08 -14.72
N LYS A 93 7.11 -25.40 -14.66
CA LYS A 93 8.28 -25.68 -15.52
C LYS A 93 9.34 -26.51 -14.79
N ARG A 94 8.97 -27.66 -14.23
CA ARG A 94 9.98 -28.64 -13.80
C ARG A 94 10.69 -29.22 -15.04
N PRO A 95 12.04 -29.26 -15.08
CA PRO A 95 12.75 -29.93 -16.16
C PRO A 95 12.39 -31.42 -16.18
N LYS A 96 12.21 -32.00 -17.37
CA LYS A 96 11.87 -33.43 -17.58
C LYS A 96 12.79 -34.41 -16.83
N TRP A 97 14.01 -34.01 -16.51
CA TRP A 97 15.01 -34.83 -15.84
C TRP A 97 14.71 -35.09 -14.35
N PHE A 98 13.76 -34.38 -13.75
CA PHE A 98 13.34 -34.58 -12.36
C PHE A 98 12.39 -35.78 -12.16
N GLU A 99 11.92 -36.40 -13.25
CA GLU A 99 11.05 -37.60 -13.22
C GLU A 99 11.81 -38.90 -13.54
N MET A 100 13.14 -38.84 -13.73
CA MET A 100 13.96 -40.01 -14.11
C MET A 100 14.78 -40.61 -12.95
N GLU A 101 14.47 -40.28 -11.69
CA GLU A 101 15.17 -40.83 -10.51
C GLU A 101 14.36 -41.92 -9.76
N GLU A 102 13.29 -42.47 -10.36
CA GLU A 102 12.52 -43.59 -9.81
C GLU A 102 12.54 -44.85 -10.70
N GLU A 103 13.67 -45.15 -11.35
CA GLU A 103 13.95 -46.50 -11.93
C GLU A 103 15.14 -47.17 -11.25
#